data_AF-A0A495V2Q0-F1
#
_entry.id   AF-A0A495V2Q0-F1
#
_cell.length_a   1.000
_cell.length_b   1.000
_cell.length_c   1.000
_cell.angle_alpha   90.00
_cell.angle_beta   90.00
_cell.angle_gamma   90.00
#
_symmetry.space_group_name_H-M   'P 1'
#
loop_
_entity.id
_entity.type
_entity.pdbx_description
1 polymer ?
#
loop_
_entity_poly.entity_id
_entity_poly.type
_entity_poly.pdbx_seq_one_letter_code
_entity_poly.pdbx_strand_id
1 'polypeptide(L)'
;MSQLNKDDGPEINPSVVFLFDLVKWVRQGRIRVPAFQRSFVWSRTSMLDLFDSVRRRYPIGTLLFWKSSTRTAGPLGRFGPFDLSQTQPSETLLLLDGQQRLTTLAGVLLRGSGLPELSDDGEDRERWNIYFDASGGRTDEKRKEDKSREGVFMHLPSDSQAKPWQVPLHQLSDTNELFRAGAAIYNADS
;
A
#
# COMPACT_ATOMS: atom_id res chain seq x y z
N MET A 1 -30.11 -22.85 -31.17
CA MET A 1 -28.65 -22.79 -30.95
C MET A 1 -28.25 -21.32 -30.97
N SER A 2 -27.87 -20.76 -29.83
CA SER A 2 -27.41 -19.37 -29.73
C SER A 2 -26.10 -19.24 -30.48
N GLN A 3 -26.04 -18.34 -31.46
CA GLN A 3 -24.78 -18.01 -32.13
C GLN A 3 -23.86 -17.37 -31.10
N LEU A 4 -22.67 -17.93 -30.90
CA LEU A 4 -21.61 -17.30 -30.14
C LEU A 4 -21.11 -16.11 -30.99
N ASN A 5 -21.38 -14.88 -30.55
CA ASN A 5 -20.83 -13.70 -31.20
C ASN A 5 -19.30 -13.77 -31.15
N LYS A 6 -18.67 -13.63 -32.31
CA LYS A 6 -17.20 -13.75 -32.49
C LYS A 6 -16.43 -12.54 -31.94
N ASP A 7 -17.14 -11.55 -31.40
CA ASP A 7 -16.64 -10.27 -30.89
C ASP A 7 -16.60 -10.15 -29.35
N ASP A 8 -17.03 -11.17 -28.58
CA ASP A 8 -16.92 -11.17 -27.11
C ASP A 8 -15.51 -11.57 -26.63
N GLY A 9 -14.48 -10.99 -27.25
CA GLY A 9 -13.11 -11.09 -26.76
C GLY A 9 -12.92 -10.27 -25.48
N PRO A 10 -11.97 -10.63 -24.60
CA PRO A 10 -11.66 -9.81 -23.44
C PRO A 10 -11.21 -8.41 -23.89
N GLU A 11 -11.97 -7.38 -23.53
CA GLU A 11 -11.64 -5.99 -23.85
C GLU A 11 -10.54 -5.48 -22.90
N ILE A 12 -9.43 -5.03 -23.47
CA ILE A 12 -8.34 -4.41 -22.70
C ILE A 12 -8.60 -2.90 -22.63
N ASN A 13 -8.93 -2.40 -21.44
CA ASN A 13 -9.15 -0.98 -21.21
C ASN A 13 -8.01 -0.36 -20.37
N PRO A 14 -6.96 0.20 -21.00
CA PRO A 14 -5.88 0.86 -20.29
C PRO A 14 -6.37 2.19 -19.71
N SER A 15 -6.14 2.39 -18.40
CA SER A 15 -6.53 3.62 -17.71
C SER A 15 -5.42 4.08 -16.77
N VAL A 16 -5.28 5.40 -16.64
CA VAL A 16 -4.42 6.03 -15.63
C VAL A 16 -5.28 6.27 -14.39
N VAL A 17 -4.90 5.65 -13.28
CA VAL A 17 -5.60 5.76 -11.99
C VAL A 17 -4.61 6.27 -10.95
N PHE A 18 -5.03 7.24 -10.13
CA PHE A 18 -4.18 7.73 -9.05
C PHE A 18 -4.05 6.68 -7.94
N LEU A 19 -2.89 6.64 -7.27
CA LEU A 19 -2.64 5.72 -6.16
C LEU A 19 -3.71 5.83 -5.06
N PHE A 20 -4.14 7.06 -4.76
CA PHE A 20 -5.17 7.30 -3.74
C PHE A 20 -6.50 6.63 -4.09
N ASP A 21 -6.88 6.64 -5.37
CA ASP A 21 -8.10 5.95 -5.83
C ASP A 21 -7.96 4.44 -5.72
N LEU A 22 -6.81 3.87 -6.10
CA LEU A 22 -6.53 2.44 -5.94
C LEU A 22 -6.64 2.01 -4.47
N VAL A 23 -6.00 2.76 -3.57
CA VAL A 23 -6.03 2.51 -2.12
C VAL A 23 -7.46 2.65 -1.57
N LYS A 24 -8.22 3.64 -2.04
CA LYS A 24 -9.65 3.79 -1.71
C LYS A 24 -10.48 2.60 -2.20
N TRP A 25 -10.20 2.08 -3.40
CA TRP A 25 -10.90 0.90 -3.93
C TRP A 25 -10.56 -0.36 -3.13
N VAL A 26 -9.33 -0.52 -2.64
CA VAL A 26 -8.98 -1.57 -1.67
C VAL A 26 -9.79 -1.40 -0.39
N ARG A 27 -9.81 -0.19 0.20
CA ARG A 27 -10.56 0.08 1.45
C ARG A 27 -12.06 -0.23 1.32
N GLN A 28 -12.64 -0.02 0.14
CA GLN A 28 -14.04 -0.33 -0.16
C GLN A 28 -14.30 -1.82 -0.44
N GLY A 29 -13.26 -2.65 -0.47
CA GLY A 29 -13.36 -4.05 -0.87
C GLY A 29 -13.63 -4.25 -2.36
N ARG A 30 -13.50 -3.23 -3.20
CA ARG A 30 -13.70 -3.32 -4.66
C ARG A 30 -12.58 -4.12 -5.32
N ILE A 31 -11.35 -4.02 -4.82
CA ILE A 31 -10.21 -4.79 -5.33
C ILE A 31 -10.04 -6.04 -4.47
N ARG A 32 -9.94 -7.20 -5.12
CA ARG A 32 -9.77 -8.50 -4.47
C ARG A 32 -8.60 -9.27 -5.08
N VAL A 33 -7.92 -10.08 -4.27
CA VAL A 33 -6.87 -10.99 -4.72
C VAL A 33 -7.49 -12.38 -4.92
N PRO A 34 -7.50 -12.94 -6.14
CA PRO A 34 -8.01 -14.29 -6.39
C PRO A 34 -7.31 -15.37 -5.57
N ALA A 35 -8.04 -16.43 -5.19
CA ALA A 35 -7.51 -17.50 -4.35
C ALA A 35 -6.36 -18.31 -4.99
N PHE A 36 -6.25 -18.31 -6.32
CA PHE A 36 -5.16 -18.99 -7.04
C PHE A 36 -3.86 -18.16 -7.09
N GLN A 37 -3.89 -16.90 -6.64
CA GLN A 37 -2.67 -16.10 -6.52
C GLN A 37 -1.80 -16.62 -5.40
N ARG A 38 -0.48 -16.46 -5.56
CA ARG A 38 0.47 -16.82 -4.52
C ARG A 38 0.31 -15.94 -3.28
N SER A 39 0.72 -16.47 -2.14
CA SER A 39 0.85 -15.69 -0.91
C SER A 39 1.75 -14.46 -1.10
N PHE A 40 1.59 -13.48 -0.23
CA PHE A 40 2.49 -12.33 -0.18
C PHE A 40 3.89 -12.80 0.28
N VAL A 41 4.95 -12.44 -0.45
CA VAL A 41 6.33 -12.95 -0.23
C VAL A 41 7.40 -11.86 -0.19
N TRP A 42 7.02 -10.59 -0.38
CA TRP A 42 8.01 -9.50 -0.38
C TRP A 42 8.64 -9.30 1.00
N SER A 43 9.95 -9.10 1.05
CA SER A 43 10.66 -8.72 2.28
C SER A 43 10.40 -7.26 2.64
N ARG A 44 10.76 -6.86 3.86
CA ARG A 44 10.72 -5.44 4.26
C ARG A 44 11.56 -4.58 3.30
N THR A 45 12.73 -5.03 2.88
CA THR A 45 13.58 -4.33 1.91
C THR A 45 12.87 -4.10 0.58
N SER A 46 12.23 -5.11 0.00
CA SER A 46 11.49 -4.95 -1.26
C SER A 46 10.32 -3.96 -1.13
N MET A 47 9.70 -3.89 0.05
CA MET A 47 8.67 -2.89 0.31
C MET A 47 9.27 -1.47 0.34
N LEU A 48 10.42 -1.29 1.02
CA LEU A 48 11.12 0.00 1.08
C LEU A 48 11.59 0.45 -0.32
N ASP A 49 12.12 -0.47 -1.13
CA ASP A 49 12.56 -0.19 -2.50
C ASP A 49 11.39 0.27 -3.40
N LEU A 50 10.18 -0.26 -3.18
CA LEU A 50 8.99 0.21 -3.89
C LEU A 50 8.67 1.67 -3.54
N PHE A 51 8.70 2.03 -2.26
CA PHE A 51 8.46 3.42 -1.85
C PHE A 51 9.57 4.36 -2.32
N ASP A 52 10.82 3.91 -2.30
CA ASP A 52 11.95 4.67 -2.84
C ASP A 52 11.76 4.92 -4.35
N SER A 53 11.34 3.89 -5.10
CA SER A 53 11.02 4.03 -6.54
C SER A 53 9.89 5.03 -6.79
N VAL A 54 8.81 4.97 -5.99
CA VAL A 54 7.69 5.94 -6.07
C VAL A 54 8.19 7.36 -5.81
N ARG A 55 8.97 7.56 -4.75
CA ARG A 55 9.52 8.87 -4.40
C ARG A 55 10.43 9.42 -5.49
N ARG A 56 11.30 8.59 -6.05
CA ARG A 56 12.20 8.94 -7.17
C ARG A 56 11.48 9.09 -8.51
N ARG A 57 10.16 8.90 -8.56
CA ARG A 57 9.33 8.94 -9.76
C ARG A 57 9.75 7.91 -10.81
N TYR A 58 10.31 6.78 -10.36
CA TYR A 58 10.61 5.66 -11.23
C TYR A 58 9.34 4.89 -11.57
N PRO A 59 9.18 4.39 -12.81
CA PRO A 59 8.06 3.54 -13.17
C PRO A 59 8.05 2.27 -12.30
N ILE A 60 6.91 2.00 -11.64
CA ILE A 60 6.72 0.80 -10.82
C ILE A 60 5.95 -0.31 -11.56
N GLY A 61 5.81 -0.19 -12.88
CA GLY A 61 5.07 -1.13 -13.73
C GLY A 61 3.58 -0.83 -13.84
N THR A 62 2.83 -1.77 -14.41
CA THR A 62 1.37 -1.70 -14.59
C THR A 62 0.64 -2.60 -13.59
N LEU A 63 -0.67 -2.44 -13.47
CA LEU A 63 -1.54 -3.36 -12.72
C LEU A 63 -2.55 -3.94 -13.69
N LEU A 64 -2.81 -5.25 -13.58
CA LEU A 64 -3.80 -5.93 -14.40
C LEU A 64 -4.98 -6.35 -13.52
N PHE A 65 -6.18 -5.96 -13.93
CA PHE A 65 -7.42 -6.30 -13.25
C PHE A 65 -8.38 -7.04 -14.18
N TRP A 66 -9.09 -8.01 -13.63
CA TRP A 66 -10.26 -8.59 -14.27
C TRP A 66 -11.52 -8.02 -13.62
N LYS A 67 -12.34 -7.33 -14.40
CA LYS A 67 -13.61 -6.77 -13.96
C LYS A 67 -14.67 -7.87 -13.95
N SER A 68 -15.21 -8.19 -12.78
CA SER A 68 -16.27 -9.18 -12.59
C SER A 68 -17.58 -8.49 -12.23
N SER A 69 -18.62 -8.76 -13.01
CA SER A 69 -20.00 -8.29 -12.77
C SER A 69 -20.73 -9.17 -11.75
N THR A 70 -20.22 -10.37 -11.47
CA THR A 70 -20.79 -11.25 -10.46
C THR A 70 -20.19 -10.94 -9.10
N ARG A 71 -21.04 -10.90 -8.07
CA ARG A 71 -20.64 -10.91 -6.67
C ARG A 71 -19.89 -12.22 -6.44
N THR A 72 -18.58 -12.21 -6.67
CA THR A 72 -17.75 -13.40 -6.70
C THR A 72 -17.75 -14.01 -5.30
N ALA A 73 -18.55 -15.07 -5.15
CA ALA A 73 -18.67 -15.83 -3.92
C ALA A 73 -17.43 -16.72 -3.79
N GLY A 74 -16.49 -16.30 -2.94
CA GLY A 74 -15.31 -17.06 -2.56
C GLY A 74 -14.64 -16.35 -1.38
N PRO A 75 -13.67 -16.98 -0.68
CA PRO A 75 -13.02 -16.47 0.52
C PRO A 75 -12.05 -15.30 0.23
N LEU A 76 -12.45 -14.36 -0.63
CA LEU A 76 -11.72 -13.18 -1.09
C LEU A 76 -11.75 -12.06 -0.02
N GLY A 77 -11.78 -12.41 1.26
CA GLY A 77 -11.84 -11.44 2.35
C GLY A 77 -10.49 -10.74 2.56
N ARG A 78 -9.38 -11.45 2.40
CA ARG A 78 -8.06 -10.93 2.76
C ARG A 78 -7.47 -10.00 1.70
N PHE A 79 -6.96 -8.85 2.13
CA PHE A 79 -6.06 -8.01 1.34
C PHE A 79 -4.90 -7.51 2.21
N GLY A 80 -3.72 -8.15 2.08
CA GLY A 80 -2.57 -7.85 2.94
C GLY A 80 -2.92 -8.10 4.42
N PRO A 81 -2.79 -7.09 5.30
CA PRO A 81 -3.15 -7.20 6.72
C PRO A 81 -4.66 -7.07 6.99
N PHE A 82 -5.49 -6.72 5.99
CA PHE A 82 -6.88 -6.37 6.22
C PHE A 82 -7.85 -7.53 5.95
N ASP A 83 -8.88 -7.64 6.79
CA ASP A 83 -10.08 -8.43 6.52
C ASP A 83 -11.17 -7.55 5.91
N LEU A 84 -11.46 -7.81 4.65
CA LEU A 84 -12.48 -7.17 3.85
C LEU A 84 -13.65 -8.14 3.58
N SER A 85 -13.77 -9.25 4.31
CA SER A 85 -14.82 -10.27 4.13
C SER A 85 -16.24 -9.72 4.24
N GLN A 86 -16.43 -8.70 5.08
CA GLN A 86 -17.74 -8.07 5.34
C GLN A 86 -18.13 -7.00 4.31
N THR A 87 -17.21 -6.60 3.43
CA THR A 87 -17.49 -5.54 2.44
C THR A 87 -18.22 -6.11 1.22
N GLN A 88 -19.24 -5.39 0.76
CA GLN A 88 -20.12 -5.81 -0.34
C GLN A 88 -20.07 -4.78 -1.48
N PRO A 89 -19.00 -4.75 -2.29
CA PRO A 89 -18.91 -3.80 -3.39
C PRO A 89 -19.96 -4.10 -4.47
N SER A 90 -20.39 -3.07 -5.19
CA SER A 90 -21.28 -3.21 -6.36
C SER A 90 -20.57 -3.78 -7.59
N GLU A 91 -19.23 -3.74 -7.60
CA GLU A 91 -18.35 -4.21 -8.66
C GLU A 91 -17.06 -4.76 -8.04
N THR A 92 -16.56 -5.89 -8.55
CA THR A 92 -15.30 -6.50 -8.10
C THR A 92 -14.24 -6.43 -9.19
N LEU A 93 -13.06 -5.92 -8.84
CA LEU A 93 -11.84 -5.95 -9.64
C LEU A 93 -10.90 -7.00 -9.06
N LEU A 94 -10.70 -8.10 -9.78
CA LEU A 94 -9.77 -9.16 -9.41
C LEU A 94 -8.35 -8.78 -9.85
N LEU A 95 -7.42 -8.67 -8.90
CA LEU A 95 -6.02 -8.32 -9.16
C LEU A 95 -5.26 -9.52 -9.74
N LEU A 96 -4.89 -9.44 -11.02
CA LEU A 96 -4.21 -10.51 -11.76
C LEU A 96 -2.69 -10.36 -11.79
N ASP A 97 -2.19 -9.12 -11.88
CA ASP A 97 -0.76 -8.80 -11.79
C ASP A 97 -0.50 -7.60 -10.89
N GLY A 98 0.69 -7.54 -10.30
CA GLY A 98 1.10 -6.45 -9.43
C GLY A 98 0.60 -6.56 -7.99
N GLN A 99 0.14 -7.76 -7.59
CA GLN A 99 -0.31 -8.08 -6.24
C GLN A 99 0.66 -7.58 -5.15
N GLN A 100 1.94 -7.92 -5.24
CA GLN A 100 2.90 -7.56 -4.20
C GLN A 100 3.07 -6.03 -4.09
N ARG A 101 2.99 -5.30 -5.22
CA ARG A 101 3.06 -3.83 -5.24
C ARG A 101 1.84 -3.20 -4.58
N LEU A 102 0.65 -3.54 -5.05
CA LEU A 102 -0.57 -2.92 -4.54
C LEU A 102 -0.86 -3.34 -3.09
N THR A 103 -0.58 -4.59 -2.72
CA THR A 103 -0.66 -5.05 -1.32
C THR A 103 0.32 -4.30 -0.43
N THR A 104 1.56 -4.04 -0.86
CA THR A 104 2.51 -3.20 -0.12
C THR A 104 1.99 -1.78 0.08
N LEU A 105 1.57 -1.12 -1.00
CA LEU A 105 1.12 0.26 -0.96
C LEU A 105 -0.13 0.41 -0.09
N ALA A 106 -1.16 -0.41 -0.31
CA ALA A 106 -2.39 -0.34 0.47
C ALA A 106 -2.18 -0.81 1.92
N GLY A 107 -1.43 -1.89 2.12
CA GLY A 107 -1.11 -2.45 3.45
C GLY A 107 -0.45 -1.43 4.37
N VAL A 108 0.45 -0.61 3.82
CA VAL A 108 1.12 0.46 4.57
C VAL A 108 0.24 1.70 4.69
N LEU A 109 -0.32 2.21 3.59
CA LEU A 109 -1.03 3.50 3.58
C LEU A 109 -2.40 3.46 4.27
N LEU A 110 -3.05 2.30 4.38
CA LEU A 110 -4.34 2.15 5.07
C LEU A 110 -4.18 1.79 6.55
N ARG A 111 -2.97 1.73 7.09
CA ARG A 111 -2.79 1.48 8.52
C ARG A 111 -3.46 2.55 9.37
N GLY A 112 -4.08 2.11 10.46
CA GLY A 112 -4.82 3.01 11.34
C GLY A 112 -6.11 3.59 10.73
N SER A 113 -6.53 3.14 9.54
CA SER A 113 -7.74 3.64 8.87
C SER A 113 -9.06 3.13 9.47
N GLY A 114 -8.99 2.26 10.49
CA GLY A 114 -10.16 1.61 11.11
C GLY A 114 -10.70 0.39 10.36
N LEU A 115 -10.01 -0.06 9.30
CA LEU A 115 -10.31 -1.35 8.67
C LEU A 115 -10.05 -2.50 9.66
N PRO A 116 -10.86 -3.57 9.64
CA PRO A 116 -10.56 -4.78 10.40
C PRO A 116 -9.20 -5.35 9.96
N GLU A 117 -8.30 -5.54 10.91
CA GLU A 117 -7.01 -6.18 10.68
C GLU A 117 -7.09 -7.66 11.05
N LEU A 118 -6.40 -8.51 10.29
CA LEU A 118 -6.33 -9.94 10.54
C LEU A 118 -5.49 -10.20 11.79
N SER A 119 -5.94 -11.16 12.61
CA SER A 119 -5.19 -11.63 13.79
C SER A 119 -3.95 -12.43 13.41
N ASP A 120 -3.94 -13.03 12.22
CA ASP A 120 -2.86 -13.85 11.66
C ASP A 120 -2.63 -13.45 10.19
N ASP A 121 -1.80 -12.42 9.96
CA ASP A 121 -1.42 -11.97 8.63
C ASP A 121 -0.08 -12.55 8.14
N GLY A 122 0.44 -13.59 8.80
CA GLY A 122 1.68 -14.30 8.45
C GLY A 122 2.82 -14.10 9.45
N GLU A 123 4.03 -14.51 9.06
CA GLU A 123 5.21 -14.57 9.95
C GLU A 123 5.72 -13.19 10.41
N ASP A 124 5.40 -12.10 9.70
CA ASP A 124 5.90 -10.76 9.97
C ASP A 124 4.77 -9.72 9.91
N ARG A 125 4.09 -9.54 11.04
CA ARG A 125 2.96 -8.59 11.19
C ARG A 125 3.42 -7.14 11.15
N GLU A 126 4.67 -6.87 11.54
CA GLU A 126 5.18 -5.52 11.68
C GLU A 126 5.62 -4.90 10.36
N ARG A 127 5.82 -5.69 9.31
CA ARG A 127 6.31 -5.23 8.00
C ARG A 127 5.59 -4.01 7.41
N TRP A 128 4.34 -3.81 7.78
CA TRP A 128 3.52 -2.68 7.35
C TRP A 128 3.85 -1.37 8.09
N ASN A 129 4.70 -1.42 9.13
CA ASN A 129 5.16 -0.29 9.95
C ASN A 129 6.34 0.43 9.28
N ILE A 130 6.05 1.07 8.15
CA ILE A 130 7.01 1.85 7.39
C ILE A 130 6.91 3.33 7.76
N TYR A 131 8.07 3.93 7.98
CA TYR A 131 8.28 5.33 8.31
C TYR A 131 9.12 5.99 7.23
N PHE A 132 9.00 7.31 7.19
CA PHE A 132 9.90 8.19 6.48
C PHE A 132 10.80 8.91 7.48
N ASP A 133 12.10 8.67 7.42
CA ASP A 133 13.08 9.40 8.22
C ASP A 133 13.48 10.68 7.48
N ALA A 134 13.01 11.82 7.99
CA ALA A 134 13.25 13.15 7.42
C ALA A 134 14.52 13.83 7.97
N SER A 135 15.38 13.13 8.72
CA SER A 135 16.60 13.71 9.30
C SER A 135 17.60 14.21 8.25
N GLY A 136 17.46 13.80 6.98
CA GLY A 136 18.38 14.17 5.90
C GLY A 136 19.81 13.68 6.14
N GLY A 137 19.97 12.56 6.87
CA GLY A 137 21.28 11.99 7.19
C GLY A 137 22.03 12.71 8.31
N ARG A 138 21.38 13.59 9.09
CA ARG A 138 22.01 14.33 10.21
C ARG A 138 22.59 13.44 11.32
N THR A 139 22.13 12.19 11.43
CA THR A 139 22.50 11.29 12.53
C THR A 139 23.62 10.30 12.23
N ASP A 140 24.07 10.15 10.98
CA ASP A 140 25.15 9.24 10.60
C ASP A 140 26.41 10.00 10.15
N GLU A 141 27.44 10.03 11.01
CA GLU A 141 28.71 10.71 10.72
C GLU A 141 29.42 10.17 9.46
N LYS A 142 29.17 8.89 9.10
CA LYS A 142 29.77 8.21 7.93
C LYS A 142 29.14 8.58 6.58
N ARG A 143 28.02 9.31 6.55
CA ARG A 143 27.28 9.63 5.32
C ARG A 143 27.49 11.05 4.79
N LYS A 144 28.47 11.80 5.36
CA LYS A 144 28.74 13.21 5.06
C LYS A 144 29.14 13.52 3.60
N GLU A 145 29.55 12.53 2.80
CA GLU A 145 30.03 12.77 1.42
C GLU A 145 28.97 12.64 0.32
N ASP A 146 27.77 12.11 0.62
CA ASP A 146 26.68 12.08 -0.37
C ASP A 146 25.87 13.38 -0.29
N LYS A 147 25.96 14.20 -1.36
CA LYS A 147 25.25 15.49 -1.46
C LYS A 147 23.73 15.35 -1.55
N SER A 148 23.19 14.13 -1.67
CA SER A 148 21.75 13.88 -1.56
C SER A 148 21.34 13.77 -0.10
N ARG A 149 21.11 14.93 0.55
CA ARG A 149 20.53 15.10 1.90
C ARG A 149 19.05 14.68 1.94
N GLU A 150 18.76 13.51 1.43
CA GLU A 150 17.42 13.04 1.19
C GLU A 150 16.98 12.10 2.31
N GLY A 151 15.74 12.26 2.79
CA GLY A 151 15.17 11.34 3.76
C GLY A 151 15.19 9.88 3.26
N VAL A 152 14.92 8.91 4.12
CA VAL A 152 14.91 7.49 3.72
C VAL A 152 13.67 6.79 4.27
N PHE A 153 13.14 5.84 3.52
CA PHE A 153 12.12 4.94 4.06
C PHE A 153 12.79 3.90 4.95
N MET A 154 12.16 3.61 6.09
CA MET A 154 12.63 2.60 7.03
C MET A 154 11.48 1.84 7.65
N HIS A 155 11.75 0.62 8.08
CA HIS A 155 10.85 -0.10 8.98
C HIS A 155 11.18 0.27 10.43
N LEU A 156 10.16 0.51 11.24
CA LEU A 156 10.31 0.69 12.68
C LEU A 156 9.53 -0.43 13.41
N PRO A 157 10.13 -1.19 14.33
CA PRO A 157 9.39 -2.14 15.17
C PRO A 157 8.33 -1.46 16.03
N SER A 158 7.28 -2.19 16.44
CA SER A 158 6.14 -1.60 17.17
C SER A 158 6.50 -1.17 18.59
N ASP A 159 7.52 -1.78 19.19
CA ASP A 159 8.06 -1.46 20.52
C ASP A 159 9.03 -0.26 20.53
N SER A 160 9.40 0.23 19.35
CA SER A 160 10.38 1.29 19.19
C SER A 160 9.71 2.67 19.26
N GLN A 161 10.35 3.60 19.97
CA GLN A 161 9.89 4.98 20.02
C GLN A 161 10.36 5.74 18.77
N ALA A 162 9.42 6.17 17.93
CA ALA A 162 9.71 7.01 16.77
C ALA A 162 10.31 8.35 17.21
N LYS A 163 11.36 8.80 16.52
CA LYS A 163 11.92 10.15 16.70
C LYS A 163 10.98 11.19 16.06
N PRO A 164 11.02 12.47 16.47
CA PRO A 164 10.11 13.50 15.93
C PRO A 164 10.13 13.65 14.39
N TRP A 165 11.28 13.41 13.76
CA TRP A 165 11.46 13.47 12.30
C TRP A 165 11.19 12.14 11.59
N GLN A 166 10.79 11.09 12.31
CA GLN A 166 10.41 9.80 11.75
C GLN A 166 8.88 9.75 11.67
N VAL A 167 8.35 9.96 10.47
CA VAL A 167 6.91 10.09 10.25
C VAL A 167 6.36 8.78 9.70
N PRO A 168 5.34 8.16 10.31
CA PRO A 168 4.76 6.93 9.78
C PRO A 168 4.06 7.21 8.45
N LEU A 169 4.27 6.33 7.48
CA LEU A 169 3.90 6.62 6.09
C LEU A 169 2.37 6.70 5.87
N HIS A 170 1.58 6.00 6.69
CA HIS A 170 0.11 6.07 6.64
C HIS A 170 -0.44 7.45 7.04
N GLN A 171 0.28 8.21 7.87
CA GLN A 171 -0.09 9.60 8.18
C GLN A 171 0.24 10.53 7.01
N LEU A 172 1.23 10.20 6.19
CA LEU A 172 1.56 11.01 5.01
C LEU A 172 0.51 10.91 3.89
N SER A 173 -0.29 9.83 3.87
CA SER A 173 -1.41 9.68 2.95
C SER A 173 -2.67 10.46 3.33
N ASP A 174 -2.77 10.94 4.58
CA ASP A 174 -3.88 11.76 5.02
C ASP A 174 -3.38 13.20 5.25
N THR A 175 -3.77 14.10 4.36
CA THR A 175 -3.36 15.51 4.41
C THR A 175 -3.73 16.18 5.75
N ASN A 176 -4.83 15.79 6.40
CA ASN A 176 -5.23 16.36 7.69
C ASN A 176 -4.32 15.88 8.83
N GLU A 177 -3.91 14.61 8.81
CA GLU A 177 -2.96 14.07 9.80
C GLU A 177 -1.55 14.63 9.60
N LEU A 178 -1.15 14.90 8.35
CA LEU A 178 0.12 15.56 8.04
C LEU A 178 0.23 16.95 8.66
N PHE A 179 -0.85 17.75 8.64
CA PHE A 179 -0.87 19.06 9.31
C PHE A 179 -0.80 18.95 10.83
N ARG A 180 -1.43 17.91 11.43
CA ARG A 180 -1.35 17.65 12.88
C ARG A 180 0.05 17.21 13.30
N ALA A 181 0.66 16.30 12.56
CA ALA A 181 2.04 15.85 12.80
C ALA A 181 3.04 17.00 12.62
N GLY A 182 2.86 17.84 11.59
CA GLY A 182 3.67 19.05 11.38
C GLY A 182 3.58 20.04 12.55
N ALA A 183 2.37 20.30 13.06
CA ALA A 183 2.19 21.18 14.22
C ALA A 183 2.86 20.65 15.49
N ALA A 184 2.88 19.33 15.70
CA ALA A 184 3.58 18.71 16.83
C ALA A 184 5.11 18.86 16.72
N ILE A 185 5.67 18.77 15.51
CA ILE A 185 7.11 18.96 15.28
C ILE A 185 7.53 20.42 15.54
N TYR A 186 6.75 21.40 15.07
CA TYR A 186 7.04 22.82 15.30
C TYR A 186 6.97 23.22 16.78
N ASN A 187 6.07 22.61 17.56
CA ASN A 187 5.90 22.91 18.98
C ASN A 187 6.92 22.17 19.89
N ALA A 188 7.64 21.17 19.39
CA ALA A 188 8.66 20.45 20.15
C ALA A 188 10.03 21.14 20.15
N ASP A 189 10.24 22.08 19.23
CA ASP A 189 11.47 22.90 19.09
C ASP A 189 11.30 24.34 19.66
N SER A 190 10.22 24.62 20.41
CA SER A 190 9.93 25.91 21.08
C SER A 190 9.99 25.77 22.60
#